data_AF-A0A1M7J906-F1
#
_entry.id   AF-A0A1M7J906-F1
#
_cell.length_a   1.000
_cell.length_b   1.000
_cell.length_c   1.000
_cell.angle_alpha   90.00
_cell.angle_beta   90.00
_cell.angle_gamma   90.00
#
_symmetry.space_group_name_H-M   'P 1'
#
loop_
_entity.id
_entity.type
_entity.pdbx_description
1 polymer ?
#
loop_
_entity_poly.entity_id
_entity_poly.type
_entity_poly.pdbx_seq_one_letter_code
_entity_poly.pdbx_strand_id
1 'polypeptide(L)'
;MSKPVFNARTADKFVVRLPDGMRKRIEDLANDNYTSMNTEIIRAIEAHLEGQARQTLLIDALEAKLKTEAQAAAKTGKKAAESNIDYIDGLKTGTR
;
A
#
# COMPACT_ATOMS: atom_id res chain seq x y z
N MET A 1 -25.36 -20.83 -6.37
CA MET A 1 -24.89 -19.67 -7.16
C MET A 1 -23.87 -20.17 -8.17
N SER A 2 -24.27 -20.36 -9.43
CA SER A 2 -23.36 -20.82 -10.50
C SER A 2 -22.32 -19.73 -10.77
N LYS A 3 -21.02 -20.07 -10.78
CA LYS A 3 -19.98 -19.13 -11.22
C LYS A 3 -20.34 -18.68 -12.65
N PRO A 4 -20.39 -17.37 -12.93
CA PRO A 4 -20.66 -16.93 -14.29
C PRO A 4 -19.59 -17.53 -15.19
N VAL A 5 -20.02 -18.29 -16.19
CA VAL A 5 -19.13 -18.86 -17.21
C VAL A 5 -18.55 -17.67 -17.96
N PHE A 6 -17.30 -17.32 -17.68
CA PHE A 6 -16.63 -16.19 -18.32
C PHE A 6 -16.43 -16.53 -19.80
N ASN A 7 -17.30 -16.00 -20.65
CA ASN A 7 -17.20 -16.17 -22.09
C ASN A 7 -16.52 -14.93 -22.67
N ALA A 8 -15.43 -15.10 -23.41
CA ALA A 8 -14.77 -14.00 -24.12
C ALA A 8 -15.74 -13.21 -25.03
N ARG A 9 -16.83 -13.83 -25.47
CA ARG A 9 -17.88 -13.21 -26.29
C ARG A 9 -18.79 -12.25 -25.50
N THR A 10 -18.95 -12.46 -24.20
CA THR A 10 -19.75 -11.61 -23.28
C THR A 10 -18.90 -10.71 -22.40
N ALA A 11 -17.58 -10.79 -22.51
CA ALA A 11 -16.66 -9.94 -21.75
C ALA A 11 -16.72 -8.49 -22.23
N ASP A 12 -16.50 -7.56 -21.30
CA ASP A 12 -16.39 -6.13 -21.59
C ASP A 12 -15.18 -5.86 -22.49
N LYS A 13 -15.37 -4.96 -23.46
CA LYS A 13 -14.37 -4.65 -24.48
C LYS A 13 -13.92 -3.21 -24.34
N PHE A 14 -12.62 -3.01 -24.37
CA PHE A 14 -12.01 -1.68 -24.32
C PHE A 14 -10.98 -1.55 -25.45
N VAL A 15 -11.12 -0.51 -26.27
CA VAL A 15 -10.18 -0.26 -27.39
C VAL A 15 -9.07 0.68 -26.93
N VAL A 16 -7.86 0.14 -26.81
CA VAL A 16 -6.67 0.91 -26.40
C VAL A 16 -5.92 1.42 -27.63
N ARG A 17 -5.56 2.70 -27.64
CA ARG A 17 -4.63 3.28 -28.63
C ARG A 17 -3.22 3.16 -28.10
N LEU A 18 -2.43 2.30 -28.74
CA LEU A 18 -1.03 2.08 -28.37
C LEU A 18 -0.12 3.03 -29.15
N PRO A 19 0.94 3.57 -28.51
CA PRO A 19 1.99 4.30 -29.22
C PRO A 19 2.78 3.37 -30.15
N ASP A 20 3.53 3.97 -31.06
CA ASP A 20 4.30 3.22 -32.05
C ASP A 20 5.29 2.23 -31.40
N GLY A 21 5.44 1.06 -32.01
CA GLY A 21 6.28 -0.04 -31.51
C GLY A 21 5.76 -0.79 -30.26
N MET A 22 4.80 -0.24 -29.49
CA MET A 22 4.33 -0.90 -28.26
C MET A 22 3.55 -2.18 -28.55
N ARG A 23 2.75 -2.21 -29.62
CA ARG A 23 2.03 -3.43 -30.03
C ARG A 23 2.99 -4.59 -30.30
N LYS A 24 4.07 -4.34 -31.04
CA LYS A 24 5.07 -5.35 -31.37
C LYS A 24 5.75 -5.90 -30.11
N ARG A 25 6.10 -5.02 -29.15
CA ARG A 25 6.66 -5.46 -27.86
C ARG A 25 5.72 -6.39 -27.08
N ILE A 26 4.42 -6.12 -27.11
CA ILE A 26 3.42 -6.99 -26.45
C ILE A 26 3.30 -8.33 -27.18
N GLU A 27 3.36 -8.31 -28.51
CA GLU A 27 3.34 -9.53 -29.33
C GLU A 27 4.56 -10.41 -29.07
N ASP A 28 5.77 -9.83 -29.05
CA ASP A 28 7.01 -10.55 -28.73
C ASP A 28 6.93 -11.18 -27.32
N LEU A 29 6.46 -10.42 -26.32
CA LEU A 29 6.27 -10.93 -24.96
C LEU A 29 5.25 -12.07 -24.88
N ALA A 30 4.14 -11.96 -25.62
CA ALA A 30 3.11 -13.00 -25.66
C ALA A 30 3.63 -14.29 -26.32
N ASN A 31 4.46 -14.16 -27.36
CA ASN A 31 5.12 -15.29 -28.01
C ASN A 31 6.11 -15.98 -27.06
N ASP A 32 6.93 -15.22 -26.35
CA ASP A 32 7.90 -15.75 -25.38
C ASP A 32 7.20 -16.48 -24.22
N ASN A 33 6.04 -15.96 -23.79
CA ASN A 33 5.25 -16.54 -22.70
C ASN A 33 4.27 -17.63 -23.15
N TYR A 34 4.20 -17.96 -24.45
CA TYR A 34 3.24 -18.88 -25.05
C TYR A 34 1.78 -18.56 -24.68
N THR A 35 1.43 -17.27 -24.64
CA THR A 35 0.11 -16.76 -24.28
C THR A 35 -0.47 -15.86 -25.37
N SER A 36 -1.73 -15.45 -25.22
CA SER A 36 -2.33 -14.45 -26.11
C SER A 36 -1.92 -13.04 -25.72
N MET A 37 -1.85 -12.11 -26.68
CA MET A 37 -1.65 -10.69 -26.38
C MET A 37 -2.66 -10.15 -25.35
N ASN A 38 -3.91 -10.62 -25.38
CA ASN A 38 -4.92 -10.23 -24.40
C ASN A 38 -4.51 -10.69 -22.98
N THR A 39 -4.03 -11.93 -22.85
CA THR A 39 -3.56 -12.47 -21.56
C THR A 39 -2.43 -11.62 -20.98
N GLU A 40 -1.45 -11.23 -21.80
CA GLU A 40 -0.34 -10.39 -21.32
C GLU A 40 -0.80 -8.98 -20.96
N ILE A 41 -1.71 -8.38 -21.73
CA ILE A 41 -2.28 -7.07 -21.40
C ILE A 41 -3.03 -7.12 -20.07
N ILE A 42 -3.85 -8.15 -19.84
CA ILE A 42 -4.60 -8.31 -18.59
C ILE A 42 -3.62 -8.52 -17.42
N ARG A 43 -2.62 -9.38 -17.56
CA ARG A 43 -1.58 -9.59 -16.53
C ARG A 43 -0.85 -8.30 -16.17
N ALA A 44 -0.49 -7.49 -17.16
CA ALA A 44 0.16 -6.21 -16.92
C ALA A 44 -0.74 -5.23 -16.15
N ILE A 45 -2.03 -5.19 -16.47
CA ILE A 45 -3.01 -4.36 -15.76
C ILE A 45 -3.20 -4.85 -14.33
N GLU A 46 -3.39 -6.16 -14.12
CA GLU A 46 -3.52 -6.77 -12.79
C GLU A 46 -2.29 -6.48 -11.93
N ALA A 47 -1.09 -6.72 -12.45
CA ALA A 47 0.16 -6.44 -11.75
C ALA A 47 0.30 -4.96 -11.38
N HIS A 48 -0.13 -4.05 -12.26
CA HIS A 48 -0.12 -2.62 -11.97
C HIS A 48 -1.10 -2.26 -10.85
N LEU A 49 -2.35 -2.73 -10.91
CA LEU A 49 -3.37 -2.46 -9.92
C LEU A 49 -3.00 -3.04 -8.53
N GLU A 50 -2.52 -4.28 -8.49
CA GLU A 50 -2.04 -4.91 -7.25
C GLU A 50 -0.78 -4.23 -6.71
N GLY A 51 0.12 -3.79 -7.59
CA GLY A 51 1.29 -3.01 -7.23
C GLY A 51 0.91 -1.71 -6.52
N GLN A 52 -0.04 -0.96 -7.09
CA GLN A 52 -0.55 0.28 -6.49
C GLN A 52 -1.20 0.02 -5.14
N ALA A 53 -2.05 -1.01 -5.02
CA ALA A 53 -2.70 -1.35 -3.76
C ALA A 53 -1.68 -1.69 -2.65
N ARG A 54 -0.66 -2.50 -2.97
CA ARG A 54 0.43 -2.83 -2.04
C ARG A 54 1.24 -1.60 -1.64
N GLN A 55 1.53 -0.72 -2.58
CA GLN A 55 2.28 0.50 -2.30
C GLN A 55 1.53 1.42 -1.33
N THR A 56 0.23 1.61 -1.52
CA THR A 56 -0.61 2.41 -0.61
C THR A 56 -0.60 1.83 0.81
N LEU A 57 -0.79 0.51 0.95
CA LEU A 57 -0.76 -0.15 2.26
C LEU A 57 0.59 0.01 2.98
N LEU A 58 1.70 -0.03 2.24
CA LEU A 58 3.03 0.19 2.80
C LEU A 58 3.21 1.62 3.28
N ILE A 59 2.72 2.61 2.51
CA ILE A 59 2.76 4.02 2.90
C ILE A 59 1.95 4.23 4.19
N ASP A 60 0.74 3.69 4.26
CA ASP A 60 -0.13 3.78 5.44
C ASP A 60 0.52 3.14 6.68
N ALA A 61 1.13 1.96 6.51
CA ALA A 61 1.84 1.27 7.59
C ALA A 61 3.06 2.05 8.08
N LEU A 62 3.82 2.66 7.16
CA LEU A 62 4.97 3.52 7.49
C LEU A 62 4.51 4.78 8.24
N GLU A 63 3.44 5.43 7.80
CA GLU A 63 2.86 6.58 8.50
C GLU A 63 2.40 6.21 9.91
N ALA A 64 1.71 5.07 10.06
CA ALA A 64 1.26 4.60 11.37
C ALA A 64 2.45 4.36 12.31
N LYS A 65 3.51 3.72 11.81
CA LYS A 65 4.75 3.48 12.58
C LYS A 65 5.39 4.79 13.01
N LEU A 66 5.53 5.77 12.11
CA LEU A 66 6.08 7.09 12.42
C LEU A 66 5.23 7.83 13.48
N LYS A 67 3.90 7.76 13.37
CA LYS A 67 2.98 8.34 14.38
C LYS A 67 3.13 7.65 15.74
N THR A 68 3.24 6.32 15.78
CA THR A 68 3.45 5.58 17.03
C THR A 68 4.81 5.92 17.66
N GLU A 69 5.88 6.01 16.87
CA GLU A 69 7.21 6.39 17.35
C GLU A 69 7.24 7.83 17.87
N ALA A 70 6.60 8.78 17.18
CA ALA A 70 6.47 10.16 17.64
C ALA A 70 5.68 10.25 18.97
N GLN A 71 4.61 9.47 19.11
CA GLN A 71 3.84 9.39 20.35
C GLN A 71 4.62 8.70 21.48
N ALA A 72 5.40 7.67 21.18
CA ALA A 72 6.28 7.02 22.16
C ALA A 72 7.35 8.00 22.65
N ALA A 73 8.00 8.74 21.76
CA ALA A 73 8.96 9.79 22.11
C ALA A 73 8.32 10.90 22.97
N ALA A 74 7.11 11.33 22.62
CA ALA A 74 6.38 12.34 23.40
C ALA A 74 5.94 11.84 24.79
N LYS A 75 5.58 10.55 24.92
CA LYS A 75 5.21 9.94 26.21
C LYS A 75 6.42 9.77 27.12
N THR A 76 7.60 9.45 26.58
CA THR A 76 8.84 9.36 27.36
C THR A 76 9.25 10.73 27.93
N GLY A 77 9.09 11.81 27.16
CA GLY A 77 9.32 13.18 27.64
C GLY A 77 8.30 13.65 28.69
N LYS A 78 7.02 13.30 28.53
CA LYS A 78 5.98 13.64 29.52
C LYS A 78 6.11 12.88 30.84
N LYS A 79 6.44 11.58 30.82
CA LYS A 79 6.69 10.81 32.06
C LYS A 79 7.85 11.37 32.88
N ALA A 80 8.93 11.82 32.22
CA ALA A 80 10.04 12.46 32.91
C ALA A 80 9.63 13.80 33.55
N ALA A 81 8.80 14.61 32.87
CA ALA A 81 8.29 15.86 33.44
C ALA A 81 7.31 15.64 34.61
N GLU A 82 6.35 14.72 34.47
CA GLU A 82 5.37 14.36 35.51
C GLU A 82 6.06 13.83 36.79
N SER A 83 7.05 12.94 36.65
CA SER A 83 7.80 12.41 37.81
C SER A 83 8.63 13.48 38.56
N ASN A 84 9.13 14.50 37.85
CA ASN A 84 9.87 15.61 38.47
C ASN A 84 8.93 16.58 39.22
N ILE A 85 7.70 16.75 38.74
CA ILE A 85 6.69 17.59 39.40
C ILE A 85 6.25 16.93 40.72
N ASP A 86 6.01 15.62 40.71
CA ASP A 86 5.65 14.84 41.90
C ASP A 86 6.75 14.87 42.97
N TYR A 87 8.03 14.83 42.56
CA TYR A 87 9.16 14.93 43.49
C TYR A 87 9.24 16.31 44.16
N ILE A 88 8.99 17.38 43.41
CA ILE A 88 8.99 18.75 43.93
C ILE A 88 7.79 18.99 44.86
N ASP A 89 6.63 18.40 44.59
CA ASP A 89 5.43 18.54 45.42
C ASP A 89 5.52 17.73 46.73
N GLY A 90 6.11 16.53 46.67
CA GLY A 90 6.42 15.70 47.84
C GLY A 90 7.44 16.34 48.79
N LEU A 91 8.35 17.18 48.27
CA LEU A 91 9.30 17.97 49.08
C LEU A 91 8.67 19.20 49.75
N LYS A 92 7.57 19.74 49.20
CA LYS A 92 6.86 20.89 49.79
C LYS A 92 5.87 20.50 50.89
N THR A 93 5.40 19.25 50.88
CA THR A 93 4.43 18.72 51.84
C THR A 93 5.09 18.03 53.04
N GLY A 94 6.42 17.85 53.01
CA GLY A 94 7.21 17.28 54.08
C GLY A 94 7.73 18.33 55.07
N THR A 95 7.27 18.21 56.32
CA THR A 95 7.71 18.85 57.57
C THR A 95 7.09 20.20 57.99
N ARG A 96 6.22 20.04 59.02
CA ARG A 96 6.13 20.77 60.31
C ARG A 96 5.97 22.29 60.31
#